data_AF-A0A949UHQ7-F1
#
_entry.id   AF-A0A949UHQ7-F1
#
_cell.length_a   1.000
_cell.length_b   1.000
_cell.length_c   1.000
_cell.angle_alpha   90.00
_cell.angle_beta   90.00
_cell.angle_gamma   90.00
#
_symmetry.space_group_name_H-M   'P 1'
#
loop_
_entity.id
_entity.type
_entity.pdbx_description
1 polymer ?
#
loop_
_entity_poly.entity_id
_entity_poly.type
_entity_poly.pdbx_seq_one_letter_code
_entity_poly.pdbx_strand_id
1 'polypeptide(L)'
;MAHQSQIHLANNQQLNYNSAAEMALVYELERDVVDLQRNVLIYKETASESSVLRFESLLKSVYEKLGSLNSAQTKNDIKKTNQDLIDRMLIHLEDYSGNFKSVIEGRQRRTHIVEDRLQVDFEKMFVLMKNYDDKNK
;
A
#
# COMPACT_ATOMS: atom_id res chain seq x y z
N MET A 1 26.46 43.43 -17.83
CA MET A 1 24.98 43.36 -17.86
C MET A 1 24.45 42.13 -18.59
N ALA A 2 24.84 41.85 -19.86
CA ALA A 2 24.37 40.67 -20.60
C ALA A 2 24.73 39.31 -19.97
N HIS A 3 25.94 39.16 -19.43
CA HIS A 3 26.38 37.91 -18.78
C HIS A 3 25.61 37.59 -17.49
N GLN A 4 25.35 38.60 -16.64
CA GLN A 4 24.51 38.44 -15.45
C GLN A 4 23.06 38.08 -15.82
N SER A 5 22.52 38.64 -16.90
CA SER A 5 21.19 38.29 -17.41
C SER A 5 21.11 36.83 -17.89
N GLN A 6 22.15 36.31 -18.56
CA GLN A 6 22.21 34.90 -18.97
C GLN A 6 22.30 33.94 -17.77
N ILE A 7 23.10 34.28 -16.75
CA ILE A 7 23.20 33.48 -15.52
C ILE A 7 21.85 33.44 -14.80
N HIS A 8 21.16 34.58 -14.68
CA HIS A 8 19.84 34.63 -14.08
C HIS A 8 18.80 33.80 -14.83
N LEU A 9 18.82 33.80 -16.17
CA LEU A 9 17.92 32.98 -16.96
C LEU A 9 18.20 31.47 -16.76
N ALA A 10 19.47 31.06 -16.81
CA ALA A 10 19.87 29.67 -16.60
C ALA A 10 19.47 29.18 -15.19
N ASN A 11 19.65 30.02 -14.17
CA ASN A 11 19.22 29.70 -12.80
C ASN A 11 17.70 29.56 -12.70
N ASN A 12 16.93 30.47 -13.32
CA ASN A 12 15.47 30.36 -13.34
C ASN A 12 14.98 29.12 -14.09
N GLN A 13 15.61 28.77 -15.22
CA GLN A 13 15.32 27.54 -15.94
C GLN A 13 15.58 26.31 -15.06
N GLN A 14 16.72 26.26 -14.39
CA GLN A 14 17.07 25.16 -13.49
C GLN A 14 16.07 25.03 -12.32
N LEU A 15 15.64 26.14 -11.73
CA LEU A 15 14.63 26.15 -10.68
C LEU A 15 13.29 25.60 -11.19
N ASN A 16 12.85 26.03 -12.38
CA ASN A 16 11.61 25.52 -12.99
C ASN A 16 11.68 24.02 -13.30
N TYR A 17 12.82 23.52 -13.80
CA TYR A 17 13.03 22.10 -14.03
C TYR A 17 12.97 21.29 -12.72
N ASN A 18 13.62 21.78 -11.67
CA ASN A 18 13.61 21.13 -10.36
C ASN A 18 12.19 21.09 -9.78
N SER A 19 11.44 22.20 -9.83
CA SER A 19 10.05 22.24 -9.37
C SER A 19 9.12 21.33 -10.17
N ALA A 20 9.29 21.24 -11.50
CA ALA A 20 8.53 20.32 -12.33
C ALA A 20 8.82 18.84 -11.99
N ALA A 21 10.09 18.51 -11.72
CA ALA A 21 10.49 17.17 -11.30
C ALA A 21 9.93 16.80 -9.91
N GLU A 22 9.93 17.74 -8.96
CA GLU A 22 9.31 17.56 -7.65
C GLU A 22 7.80 17.33 -7.77
N MET A 23 7.09 18.09 -8.61
CA MET A 23 5.66 17.88 -8.86
C MET A 23 5.39 16.51 -9.47
N ALA A 24 6.19 16.07 -10.46
CA ALA A 24 6.04 14.76 -11.06
C ALA A 24 6.20 13.64 -10.01
N LEU A 25 7.18 13.76 -9.13
CA LEU A 25 7.42 12.80 -8.05
C LEU A 25 6.25 12.74 -7.05
N VAL A 26 5.64 13.89 -6.71
CA VAL A 26 4.44 13.95 -5.85
C VAL A 26 3.25 13.27 -6.53
N TYR A 27 2.99 13.56 -7.82
CA TYR A 27 1.89 12.91 -8.55
C TYR A 27 2.06 11.40 -8.65
N GLU A 28 3.29 10.92 -8.86
CA GLU A 28 3.57 9.49 -8.86
C GLU A 28 3.29 8.87 -7.50
N LEU A 29 3.68 9.54 -6.42
CA LEU A 29 3.44 9.07 -5.06
C LEU A 29 1.93 8.98 -4.75
N GLU A 30 1.15 9.99 -5.13
CA GLU A 30 -0.31 9.98 -4.99
C GLU A 30 -0.93 8.81 -5.74
N ARG A 31 -0.49 8.58 -6.99
CA ARG A 31 -0.95 7.45 -7.79
C ARG A 31 -0.60 6.11 -7.13
N ASP A 32 0.62 5.96 -6.62
CA ASP A 32 1.05 4.72 -5.99
C ASP A 32 0.25 4.42 -4.71
N VAL A 33 -0.12 5.44 -3.94
CA VAL A 33 -1.01 5.30 -2.78
C VAL A 33 -2.42 4.87 -3.20
N VAL A 34 -2.97 5.44 -4.28
CA VAL A 34 -4.25 5.01 -4.85
C VAL A 34 -4.18 3.55 -5.34
N ASP A 35 -3.07 3.16 -5.95
CA ASP A 35 -2.85 1.78 -6.41
C ASP A 35 -2.72 0.80 -5.23
N LEU A 36 -2.07 1.20 -4.12
CA LEU A 36 -2.07 0.44 -2.87
C LEU A 36 -3.50 0.21 -2.37
N GLN A 37 -4.31 1.26 -2.28
CA GLN A 37 -5.70 1.17 -1.83
C GLN A 37 -6.54 0.25 -2.71
N ARG A 38 -6.41 0.40 -4.04
CA ARG A 38 -7.08 -0.48 -5.01
C ARG A 38 -6.68 -1.93 -4.80
N ASN A 39 -5.39 -2.20 -4.59
CA ASN A 39 -4.89 -3.55 -4.44
C ASN A 39 -5.37 -4.23 -3.14
N VAL A 40 -5.53 -3.45 -2.05
CA VAL A 40 -6.16 -3.93 -0.82
C VAL A 40 -7.62 -4.34 -1.05
N LEU A 41 -8.39 -3.56 -1.83
CA LEU A 41 -9.76 -3.93 -2.17
C LEU A 41 -9.82 -5.22 -3.00
N ILE A 42 -8.90 -5.38 -3.97
CA ILE A 42 -8.80 -6.61 -4.75
C ILE A 42 -8.51 -7.80 -3.83
N TYR A 43 -7.57 -7.68 -2.89
CA TYR A 43 -7.31 -8.75 -1.92
C TYR A 43 -8.53 -9.05 -1.04
N LYS A 44 -9.25 -8.02 -0.58
CA LYS A 44 -10.48 -8.19 0.22
C LYS A 44 -11.57 -8.91 -0.56
N GLU A 45 -11.60 -8.79 -1.88
CA GLU A 45 -12.53 -9.56 -2.71
C GLU A 45 -12.01 -10.98 -2.96
N THR A 46 -10.80 -11.10 -3.50
CA THR A 46 -10.30 -12.34 -4.12
C THR A 46 -9.50 -13.25 -3.21
N ALA A 47 -8.99 -12.73 -2.09
CA ALA A 47 -7.99 -13.39 -1.23
C ALA A 47 -6.70 -13.82 -1.96
N SER A 48 -6.41 -13.29 -3.15
CA SER A 48 -5.33 -13.84 -3.97
C SER A 48 -3.94 -13.51 -3.41
N GLU A 49 -3.06 -14.50 -3.40
CA GLU A 49 -1.65 -14.33 -3.04
C GLU A 49 -0.95 -13.34 -3.99
N SER A 50 -1.32 -13.34 -5.27
CA SER A 50 -0.83 -12.36 -6.24
C SER A 50 -1.14 -10.91 -5.83
N SER A 51 -2.27 -10.67 -5.16
CA SER A 51 -2.59 -9.34 -4.62
C SER A 51 -1.71 -9.00 -3.42
N VAL A 52 -1.33 -9.98 -2.59
CA VAL A 52 -0.38 -9.75 -1.48
C VAL A 52 0.99 -9.35 -2.02
N LEU A 53 1.54 -10.11 -2.98
CA LEU A 53 2.84 -9.81 -3.60
C LEU A 53 2.84 -8.44 -4.28
N ARG A 54 1.74 -8.10 -4.97
CA ARG A 54 1.59 -6.78 -5.60
C ARG A 54 1.56 -5.65 -4.57
N PHE A 55 0.93 -5.88 -3.41
CA PHE A 55 0.90 -4.90 -2.33
C PHE A 55 2.32 -4.61 -1.83
N GLU A 56 3.10 -5.65 -1.54
CA GLU A 56 4.48 -5.53 -1.06
C GLU A 56 5.36 -4.79 -2.07
N SER A 57 5.22 -5.10 -3.37
CA SER A 57 5.95 -4.40 -4.43
C SER A 57 5.59 -2.92 -4.52
N LEU A 58 4.30 -2.58 -4.45
CA LEU A 58 3.83 -1.19 -4.48
C LEU A 58 4.35 -0.43 -3.25
N LEU A 59 4.23 -1.04 -2.06
CA LEU A 59 4.66 -0.44 -0.80
C LEU A 59 6.15 -0.12 -0.82
N LYS A 60 6.98 -1.06 -1.31
CA LYS A 60 8.41 -0.84 -1.49
C LYS A 60 8.70 0.34 -2.43
N SER A 61 8.00 0.41 -3.55
CA SER A 61 8.18 1.51 -4.52
C SER A 61 7.84 2.88 -3.89
N VAL A 62 6.76 2.95 -3.11
CA VAL A 62 6.35 4.18 -2.41
C VAL A 62 7.41 4.62 -1.40
N TYR A 63 7.96 3.68 -0.62
CA TYR A 63 9.06 3.98 0.31
C TYR A 63 10.31 4.51 -0.39
N GLU A 64 10.71 3.90 -1.51
CA GLU A 64 11.88 4.34 -2.29
C GLU A 64 11.70 5.75 -2.85
N LYS A 65 10.49 6.08 -3.36
CA LYS A 65 10.16 7.41 -3.86
C LYS A 65 10.12 8.46 -2.75
N LEU A 66 9.55 8.13 -1.58
CA LEU A 66 9.59 9.00 -0.41
C LEU A 66 11.01 9.29 0.06
N GLY A 67 11.88 8.26 0.12
CA GLY A 67 13.29 8.44 0.45
C GLY A 67 14.03 9.34 -0.54
N SER A 68 13.70 9.22 -1.83
CA SER A 68 14.24 10.08 -2.89
C SER A 68 13.76 11.53 -2.76
N LEU A 69 12.47 11.75 -2.49
CA LEU A 69 11.90 13.07 -2.24
C LEU A 69 12.54 13.74 -1.02
N ASN A 70 12.72 12.97 0.06
CA ASN A 70 13.35 13.43 1.29
C ASN A 70 14.79 13.92 1.05
N SER A 71 15.55 13.13 0.28
CA SER A 71 16.95 13.44 -0.06
C SER A 71 17.08 14.64 -1.01
N ALA A 72 16.10 14.85 -1.89
CA ALA A 72 16.07 16.00 -2.79
C ALA A 72 15.79 17.31 -2.04
N GLN A 73 14.90 17.28 -1.05
CA GLN A 73 14.51 18.47 -0.26
C GLN A 73 15.60 18.98 0.68
N THR A 74 16.54 18.13 1.12
CA THR A 74 17.67 18.57 1.96
C THR A 74 18.55 19.64 1.29
N LYS A 75 18.46 19.80 -0.05
CA LYS A 75 19.24 20.75 -0.86
C LYS A 75 18.64 22.15 -0.98
N ASN A 76 17.36 22.37 -0.63
CA ASN A 76 16.67 23.67 -0.72
C ASN A 76 16.18 24.11 0.68
N ASP A 77 16.34 25.39 1.04
CA ASP A 77 16.05 25.93 2.39
C ASP A 77 14.55 25.99 2.79
N ILE A 78 13.65 25.44 1.98
CA ILE A 78 12.22 25.23 2.32
C ILE A 78 12.09 23.96 3.17
N LYS A 79 12.73 23.98 4.34
CA LYS A 79 13.25 22.75 4.98
C LYS A 79 12.34 22.08 6.01
N LYS A 80 11.32 22.76 6.56
CA LYS A 80 10.63 22.26 7.76
C LYS A 80 9.25 21.67 7.48
N THR A 81 8.41 22.36 6.71
CA THR A 81 7.03 21.93 6.47
C THR A 81 6.93 20.65 5.62
N ASN A 82 7.83 20.47 4.66
CA ASN A 82 7.80 19.30 3.78
C ASN A 82 8.42 18.06 4.43
N GLN A 83 9.41 18.23 5.32
CA GLN A 83 9.98 17.14 6.11
C GLN A 83 8.91 16.51 7.01
N ASP A 84 8.17 17.35 7.75
CA ASP A 84 7.07 16.89 8.63
C ASP A 84 5.96 16.16 7.85
N LEU A 85 5.76 16.47 6.57
CA LEU A 85 4.80 15.77 5.71
C LEU A 85 5.33 14.40 5.28
N ILE A 86 6.61 14.31 4.89
CA ILE A 86 7.25 13.06 4.51
C ILE A 86 7.28 12.08 5.69
N ASP A 87 7.67 12.55 6.86
CA ASP A 87 7.74 11.72 8.07
C ASP A 87 6.35 11.17 8.44
N ARG A 88 5.30 11.98 8.31
CA ARG A 88 3.92 11.53 8.50
C ARG A 88 3.49 10.49 7.46
N MET A 89 3.87 10.65 6.19
CA MET A 89 3.57 9.65 5.16
C MET A 89 4.26 8.31 5.43
N LEU A 90 5.51 8.33 5.93
CA LEU A 90 6.23 7.11 6.30
C LEU A 90 5.53 6.37 7.43
N ILE A 91 5.10 7.08 8.49
CA ILE A 91 4.33 6.51 9.60
C ILE A 91 3.02 5.91 9.09
N HIS A 92 2.28 6.65 8.25
CA HIS A 92 1.02 6.15 7.70
C HIS A 92 1.20 4.90 6.83
N LEU A 93 2.28 4.79 6.07
CA LEU A 93 2.57 3.58 5.28
C LEU A 93 2.91 2.38 6.16
N GLU A 94 3.60 2.62 7.28
CA GLU A 94 3.91 1.57 8.25
C GLU A 94 2.62 1.05 8.91
N ASP A 95 1.78 1.96 9.39
CA ASP A 95 0.46 1.64 9.93
C ASP A 95 -0.40 0.90 8.89
N TYR A 96 -0.36 1.36 7.64
CA TYR A 96 -1.13 0.76 6.55
C TYR A 96 -0.68 -0.66 6.24
N SER A 97 0.64 -0.91 6.24
CA SER A 97 1.22 -2.24 6.08
C SER A 97 0.80 -3.18 7.22
N GLY A 98 0.91 -2.73 8.46
CA GLY A 98 0.48 -3.51 9.64
C GLY A 98 -1.01 -3.84 9.61
N ASN A 99 -1.84 -2.88 9.20
CA ASN A 99 -3.28 -3.07 9.03
C ASN A 99 -3.58 -4.10 7.93
N PHE A 100 -2.88 -4.04 6.79
CA PHE A 100 -3.09 -5.01 5.72
C PHE A 100 -2.71 -6.43 6.15
N LYS A 101 -1.59 -6.60 6.87
CA LYS A 101 -1.20 -7.88 7.46
C LYS A 101 -2.29 -8.43 8.40
N SER A 102 -2.84 -7.57 9.25
CA SER A 102 -3.94 -7.96 10.16
C SER A 102 -5.18 -8.43 9.40
N VAL A 103 -5.50 -7.81 8.25
CA VAL A 103 -6.60 -8.23 7.38
C VAL A 103 -6.33 -9.61 6.77
N ILE A 104 -5.10 -9.88 6.31
CA ILE A 104 -4.70 -11.18 5.78
C ILE A 104 -4.87 -12.26 6.85
N GLU A 105 -4.28 -12.06 8.02
CA GLU A 105 -4.34 -13.02 9.14
C GLU A 105 -5.78 -13.27 9.60
N GLY A 106 -6.58 -12.20 9.71
CA GLY A 106 -7.99 -12.30 10.07
C GLY A 106 -8.79 -13.14 9.07
N ARG A 107 -8.49 -13.00 7.77
CA ARG A 107 -9.12 -13.82 6.73
C ARG A 107 -8.68 -15.28 6.80
N GLN A 108 -7.39 -15.55 6.95
CA GLN A 108 -6.86 -16.91 7.09
C GLN A 108 -7.48 -17.64 8.30
N ARG A 109 -7.58 -16.96 9.46
CA ARG A 109 -8.26 -17.50 10.64
C ARG A 109 -9.72 -17.83 10.36
N ARG A 110 -10.45 -16.95 9.65
CA ARG A 110 -11.85 -17.19 9.28
C ARG A 110 -11.99 -18.40 8.34
N THR A 111 -11.16 -18.48 7.31
CA THR A 111 -11.15 -19.62 6.37
C THR A 111 -10.92 -20.93 7.12
N HIS A 112 -9.91 -20.99 7.99
CA HIS A 112 -9.65 -22.16 8.83
C HIS A 112 -10.85 -22.56 9.72
N ILE A 113 -11.52 -21.59 10.34
CA ILE A 113 -12.71 -21.89 11.17
C ILE A 113 -13.86 -22.45 10.32
N VAL A 114 -14.12 -21.86 9.16
CA VAL A 114 -15.26 -22.25 8.32
C VAL A 114 -15.01 -23.60 7.64
N GLU A 115 -13.88 -23.73 6.94
CA GLU A 115 -13.59 -24.89 6.09
C GLU A 115 -13.12 -26.08 6.93
N ASP A 116 -12.18 -25.87 7.86
CA ASP A 116 -11.52 -27.00 8.54
C ASP A 116 -12.28 -27.46 9.79
N ARG A 117 -13.20 -26.63 10.32
CA ARG A 117 -13.97 -26.98 11.53
C ARG A 117 -15.46 -27.06 11.25
N LEU A 118 -16.09 -25.93 10.93
CA LEU A 118 -17.55 -25.88 10.85
C LEU A 118 -18.08 -26.80 9.75
N GLN A 119 -17.51 -26.74 8.55
CA GLN A 119 -17.95 -27.57 7.44
C GLN A 119 -17.80 -29.07 7.76
N VAL A 120 -16.64 -29.47 8.29
CA VAL A 120 -16.37 -30.86 8.70
C VAL A 120 -17.36 -31.33 9.76
N ASP A 121 -17.68 -30.49 10.75
CA ASP A 121 -18.61 -30.84 11.81
C ASP A 121 -20.06 -30.94 11.30
N PHE A 122 -20.46 -30.06 10.39
CA PHE A 122 -21.76 -30.17 9.72
C PHE A 122 -21.86 -31.44 8.88
N GLU A 123 -20.82 -31.79 8.10
CA GLU A 123 -20.78 -33.02 7.31
C GLU A 123 -20.92 -34.27 8.20
N LYS A 124 -20.21 -34.31 9.34
CA LYS A 124 -20.36 -35.39 10.33
C LYS A 124 -21.79 -35.47 10.88
N MET A 125 -22.38 -34.33 11.23
CA MET A 125 -23.77 -34.28 11.71
C MET A 125 -24.75 -34.81 10.65
N PHE A 126 -24.59 -34.43 9.39
CA PHE A 126 -25.42 -34.93 8.30
C PHE A 126 -25.32 -36.45 8.14
N VAL A 127 -24.11 -37.02 8.22
CA VAL A 127 -23.92 -38.47 8.17
C VAL A 127 -24.59 -39.17 9.35
N LEU A 128 -24.47 -38.62 10.57
CA LEU A 128 -25.11 -39.18 11.76
C LEU A 128 -26.64 -39.16 11.67
N MET A 129 -27.22 -38.05 11.21
CA MET A 129 -28.68 -37.94 11.02
C MET A 129 -29.19 -38.95 9.99
N LYS A 130 -28.50 -39.09 8.84
CA LYS A 130 -28.85 -40.07 7.82
C LYS A 130 -28.81 -41.50 8.35
N ASN A 131 -27.74 -41.87 9.06
CA ASN A 131 -27.58 -43.19 9.64
C ASN A 131 -28.64 -43.50 10.71
N TYR A 132 -29.15 -42.48 11.40
CA TYR A 132 -30.25 -42.62 12.35
C TYR A 132 -31.57 -42.92 11.63
N ASP A 133 -31.89 -42.17 10.57
CA ASP A 133 -33.11 -42.38 9.77
C ASP A 133 -33.12 -43.76 9.10
N ASP A 134 -31.97 -44.19 8.55
CA ASP A 134 -31.84 -45.49 7.88
C ASP A 134 -31.96 -46.68 8.86
N LYS A 135 -31.66 -46.49 10.15
CA LYS A 135 -31.81 -47.53 11.19
C LYS A 135 -33.23 -47.64 11.76
N ASN A 136 -34.05 -46.61 11.59
CA ASN A 136 -35.41 -46.54 12.14
C ASN A 136 -36.50 -46.71 11.06
N LYS A 137 -36.12 -47.11 9.85
CA LYS A 137 -37.02 -47.63 8.80
C LYS A 137 -37.02 -49.15 8.83
#